data_AF-A0A7H9B1X6-F1
#
_entry.id   AF-A0A7H9B1X6-F1
#
_cell.length_a   1.000
_cell.length_b   1.000
_cell.length_c   1.000
_cell.angle_alpha   90.00
_cell.angle_beta   90.00
_cell.angle_gamma   90.00
#
_symmetry.space_group_name_H-M   'P 1'
#
loop_
_entity.id
_entity.type
_entity.pdbx_description
1 polymer ?
#
loop_
_entity_poly.entity_id
_entity_poly.type
_entity_poly.pdbx_seq_one_letter_code
_entity_poly.pdbx_strand_id
1 'polypeptide(L)'
;MGSLMNEPDTDFHLKLNEQLFHIPHELVRKNVKQVQKLIDRETAVLQKLFTEMNKLLESNTLEQDKLALVKLNDIIKHVDHIEKRLNKRGEEELKLLNRIDSRIKFFKELEESKASRDVSRLTEWYQKFTNLLVGDYLMRNSTVRSNSSVPENISNEDEKYWNPGVVFLRQQNLKTLLDYDILLSANRISKALTESHDLGPLLSWIGENKSFLKRNYSFLEFEARLQEYVELIKTANFIDAIACFRNYLLQFMESNFADLKLASGLLVFIKSCEYNQIMSQSKISYDQERNNNIPNGKSEACFTTRDQIYKHFFHKKVLPKPSLPYSSNDFNLNYCNKNLDFERYTDLLDEKRWSTLNDLFTKEYYSMYGISHQEPLLMYLSLGISALKTKECVNHRVVISSDNEKLDSFIDENVLTSNCPVCSEEFAPIAKNLPYAHHTESKLFENPVMLPNGNIYDAKKLKLLATTLNRKNLCSLDDGKVMDPIDKNIYSESEFITMYPT
;
A
#
# COMPACT_ATOMS: atom_id res chain seq x y z
N MET A 1 35.60 11.16 -18.65
CA MET A 1 35.23 9.72 -18.70
C MET A 1 33.72 9.65 -18.63
N GLY A 2 33.05 9.67 -19.77
CA GLY A 2 31.58 9.56 -19.81
C GLY A 2 31.18 8.11 -19.51
N SER A 3 30.27 7.94 -18.55
CA SER A 3 29.58 6.67 -18.39
C SER A 3 28.74 6.39 -19.64
N LEU A 4 28.66 5.13 -20.09
CA LEU A 4 27.92 4.74 -21.31
C LEU A 4 26.42 5.07 -21.22
N MET A 5 25.91 5.09 -19.99
CA MET A 5 24.63 5.65 -19.55
C MET A 5 24.99 6.46 -18.30
N ASN A 6 24.56 7.70 -18.10
CA ASN A 6 24.86 8.48 -16.88
C ASN A 6 24.26 7.81 -15.63
N GLU A 7 24.90 6.76 -15.14
CA GLU A 7 24.39 5.86 -14.11
C GLU A 7 25.06 6.12 -12.75
N PRO A 8 24.30 5.96 -11.65
CA PRO A 8 24.87 6.00 -10.32
C PRO A 8 25.81 4.80 -10.08
N ASP A 9 26.73 4.96 -9.12
CA ASP A 9 27.64 3.89 -8.73
C ASP A 9 26.89 2.71 -8.05
N THR A 10 27.56 1.57 -7.90
CA THR A 10 26.96 0.38 -7.28
C THR A 10 26.67 0.61 -5.80
N ASP A 11 27.50 1.39 -5.11
CA ASP A 11 27.29 1.77 -3.71
C ASP A 11 26.02 2.59 -3.49
N PHE A 12 25.68 3.48 -4.43
CA PHE A 12 24.43 4.23 -4.42
C PHE A 12 23.22 3.31 -4.56
N HIS A 13 23.30 2.33 -5.47
CA HIS A 13 22.26 1.31 -5.60
C HIS A 13 22.11 0.47 -4.32
N LEU A 14 23.21 0.10 -3.67
CA LEU A 14 23.18 -0.61 -2.39
C LEU A 14 22.54 0.24 -1.28
N LYS A 15 22.91 1.51 -1.16
CA LYS A 15 22.31 2.43 -0.17
C LYS A 15 20.81 2.60 -0.39
N LEU A 16 20.39 2.76 -1.64
CA LEU A 16 18.98 2.95 -1.98
C LEU A 16 18.15 1.67 -1.72
N ASN A 17 18.80 0.50 -1.76
CA ASN A 17 18.17 -0.81 -1.59
C ASN A 17 18.57 -1.53 -0.29
N GLU A 18 19.03 -0.79 0.71
CA GLU A 18 19.48 -1.33 2.01
C GLU A 18 18.42 -2.23 2.67
N GLN A 19 17.14 -1.90 2.46
CA GLN A 19 15.99 -2.63 3.00
C GLN A 19 15.91 -4.09 2.54
N LEU A 20 16.45 -4.42 1.35
CA LEU A 20 16.52 -5.81 0.87
C LEU A 20 17.37 -6.69 1.79
N PHE A 21 18.28 -6.10 2.57
CA PHE A 21 19.15 -6.78 3.51
C PHE A 21 18.68 -6.68 4.96
N HIS A 22 17.85 -5.70 5.29
CA HIS A 22 17.37 -5.48 6.66
C HIS A 22 16.47 -6.62 7.15
N ILE A 23 15.47 -7.02 6.35
CA ILE A 23 14.52 -8.09 6.70
C ILE A 23 15.25 -9.41 7.02
N PRO A 24 16.10 -9.98 6.13
CA PRO A 24 16.75 -11.25 6.42
C PRO A 24 17.71 -11.14 7.61
N HIS A 25 18.37 -9.99 7.79
CA HIS A 25 19.24 -9.74 8.94
C HIS A 25 18.45 -9.80 10.27
N GLU A 26 17.30 -9.12 10.36
CA GLU A 26 16.47 -9.18 11.57
C GLU A 26 15.87 -10.58 11.79
N LEU A 27 15.54 -11.32 10.72
CA LEU A 27 15.10 -12.71 10.83
C LEU A 27 16.21 -13.63 11.36
N VAL A 28 17.46 -13.49 10.88
CA VAL A 28 18.62 -14.24 11.41
C VAL A 28 18.82 -13.90 12.88
N ARG A 29 18.82 -12.61 13.23
CA ARG A 29 18.96 -12.16 14.62
C ARG A 29 17.86 -12.72 15.54
N LYS A 30 16.61 -12.79 15.05
CA LYS A 30 15.48 -13.41 15.76
C LYS A 30 15.70 -14.90 15.93
N ASN A 31 16.16 -15.60 14.89
CA ASN A 31 16.44 -17.03 14.94
C ASN A 31 17.56 -17.36 15.95
N VAL A 32 18.67 -16.62 15.93
CA VAL A 32 19.77 -16.77 16.91
C VAL A 32 19.26 -16.62 18.35
N LYS A 33 18.43 -15.61 18.62
CA LYS A 33 17.83 -15.44 19.96
C LYS A 33 16.90 -16.59 20.34
N GLN A 34 16.17 -17.16 19.38
CA GLN A 34 15.30 -18.31 19.61
C GLN A 34 16.10 -19.59 19.87
N VAL A 35 17.20 -19.79 19.14
CA VAL A 35 18.15 -20.89 19.36
C VAL A 35 18.78 -20.77 20.74
N GLN A 36 19.26 -19.58 21.14
CA GLN A 36 19.82 -19.37 22.47
C GLN A 36 18.81 -19.70 23.58
N LYS A 37 17.58 -19.17 23.48
CA LYS A 37 16.51 -19.46 24.45
C LYS A 37 16.15 -20.94 24.51
N LEU A 38 16.19 -21.62 23.36
CA LEU A 38 15.96 -23.05 23.28
C LEU A 38 17.08 -23.80 24.02
N ILE A 39 18.34 -23.51 23.71
CA ILE A 39 19.50 -24.13 24.38
C ILE A 39 19.42 -23.90 25.89
N ASP A 40 19.26 -22.66 26.36
CA ASP A 40 19.22 -22.34 27.79
C ASP A 40 18.10 -23.09 28.52
N ARG A 41 16.91 -23.14 27.91
CA ARG A 41 15.74 -23.84 28.48
C ARG A 41 15.99 -25.34 28.56
N GLU A 42 16.42 -25.96 27.47
CA GLU A 42 16.57 -27.41 27.39
C GLU A 42 17.80 -27.87 28.21
N THR A 43 18.88 -27.09 28.28
CA THR A 43 20.01 -27.34 29.20
C THR A 43 19.57 -27.33 30.66
N ALA A 44 18.72 -26.39 31.07
CA ALA A 44 18.18 -26.37 32.44
C ALA A 44 17.30 -27.58 32.76
N VAL A 45 16.53 -28.08 31.77
CA VAL A 45 15.74 -29.31 31.92
C VAL A 45 16.64 -30.54 32.02
N LEU A 46 17.65 -30.66 31.16
CA LEU A 46 18.62 -31.75 31.19
C LEU A 46 19.37 -31.81 32.53
N GLN A 47 19.84 -30.66 33.04
CA GLN A 47 20.49 -30.60 34.36
C GLN A 47 19.61 -31.18 35.47
N LYS A 48 18.31 -30.86 35.47
CA LYS A 48 17.36 -31.44 36.44
C LYS A 48 17.24 -32.95 36.28
N LEU A 49 17.06 -33.46 35.06
CA LEU A 49 16.96 -34.89 34.79
C LEU A 49 18.23 -35.66 35.22
N PHE A 50 19.41 -35.11 34.94
CA PHE A 50 20.68 -35.69 35.40
C PHE A 50 20.79 -35.68 36.92
N THR A 51 20.38 -34.60 37.60
CA THR A 51 20.39 -34.56 39.08
C THR A 51 19.43 -35.57 39.71
N GLU A 52 18.26 -35.80 39.11
CA GLU A 52 17.33 -36.85 39.55
C GLU A 52 17.91 -38.24 39.34
N MET A 53 18.52 -38.49 38.17
CA MET A 53 19.16 -39.77 37.86
C MET A 53 20.33 -40.06 38.80
N ASN A 54 21.17 -39.07 39.10
CA ASN A 54 22.29 -39.22 40.03
C ASN A 54 21.81 -39.58 41.45
N LYS A 55 20.72 -38.97 41.93
CA LYS A 55 20.12 -39.33 43.22
C LYS A 55 19.60 -40.76 43.26
N LEU A 56 19.08 -41.28 42.14
CA LEU A 56 18.64 -42.67 42.05
C LEU A 56 19.84 -43.62 42.10
N LEU A 57 20.96 -43.26 41.47
CA LEU A 57 22.18 -44.06 41.48
C LEU A 57 22.89 -44.07 42.84
N GLU A 58 22.81 -43.00 43.63
CA GLU A 58 23.43 -42.91 44.97
C GLU A 58 22.86 -43.95 45.97
N SER A 59 21.65 -44.45 45.72
CA SER A 59 20.95 -45.37 46.61
C SER A 59 21.44 -46.83 46.55
N ASN A 60 22.17 -47.22 45.49
CA ASN A 60 22.76 -48.54 45.28
C ASN A 60 21.80 -49.74 45.45
N THR A 61 20.50 -49.58 45.14
CA THR A 61 19.54 -50.69 45.13
C THR A 61 19.15 -51.09 43.71
N LEU A 62 18.95 -52.41 43.48
CA LEU A 62 18.62 -52.95 42.16
C LEU A 62 17.32 -52.36 41.56
N GLU A 63 16.34 -52.00 42.39
CA GLU A 63 15.10 -51.37 41.94
C GLU A 63 15.31 -49.92 41.49
N GLN A 64 16.15 -49.17 42.20
CA GLN A 64 16.47 -47.78 41.86
C GLN A 64 17.41 -47.70 40.64
N ASP A 65 18.27 -48.69 40.43
CA ASP A 65 19.08 -48.82 39.21
C ASP A 65 18.23 -49.08 37.97
N LYS A 66 17.19 -49.93 38.08
CA LYS A 66 16.21 -50.12 37.00
C LYS A 66 15.48 -48.82 36.67
N LEU A 67 15.10 -48.05 37.70
CA LEU A 67 14.46 -46.74 37.52
C LEU A 67 15.42 -45.72 36.88
N ALA A 68 16.70 -45.74 37.25
CA ALA A 68 17.74 -44.91 36.66
C ALA A 68 17.95 -45.21 35.16
N LEU A 69 17.89 -46.49 34.75
CA LEU A 69 17.93 -46.88 33.33
C LEU A 69 16.72 -46.36 32.54
N VAL A 70 15.53 -46.35 33.13
CA VAL A 70 14.35 -45.73 32.50
C VAL A 70 14.56 -44.22 32.33
N LYS A 71 15.06 -43.53 33.37
CA LYS A 71 15.38 -42.10 33.29
C LYS A 71 16.48 -41.78 32.27
N LEU A 72 17.47 -42.64 32.11
CA LEU A 72 18.49 -42.50 31.07
C LEU A 72 17.87 -42.57 29.67
N ASN A 73 16.95 -43.51 29.44
CA ASN A 73 16.21 -43.58 28.17
C ASN A 73 15.36 -42.33 27.92
N ASP A 74 14.75 -41.74 28.96
CA ASP A 74 14.02 -40.48 28.84
C ASP A 74 14.95 -39.31 28.48
N ILE A 75 16.16 -39.26 29.06
CA ILE A 75 17.19 -38.28 28.72
C ILE A 75 17.62 -38.44 27.25
N ILE A 76 17.87 -39.67 26.78
CA ILE A 76 18.24 -39.93 25.38
C ILE A 76 17.14 -39.42 24.44
N LYS A 77 15.87 -39.78 24.70
CA LYS A 77 14.73 -39.28 23.90
C LYS A 77 14.62 -37.76 23.91
N HIS A 78 14.92 -37.13 25.04
CA HIS A 78 14.90 -35.68 25.16
C HIS A 78 16.01 -35.02 24.34
N VAL A 79 17.23 -35.57 24.39
CA VAL A 79 18.36 -35.11 23.55
C VAL A 79 18.04 -35.26 22.06
N ASP A 80 17.48 -36.38 21.63
CA ASP A 80 17.05 -36.59 20.24
C ASP A 80 16.01 -35.52 19.80
N HIS A 81 15.12 -35.12 20.70
CA HIS A 81 14.12 -34.09 20.43
C HIS A 81 14.75 -32.69 20.32
N ILE A 82 15.72 -32.39 21.18
CA ILE A 82 16.49 -31.13 21.12
C ILE A 82 17.28 -31.08 19.81
N GLU A 83 17.95 -32.17 19.43
CA GLU A 83 18.72 -32.26 18.18
C GLU A 83 17.82 -31.96 16.97
N LYS A 84 16.65 -32.61 16.86
CA LYS A 84 15.70 -32.35 15.78
C LYS A 84 15.24 -30.89 15.72
N ARG A 85 14.99 -30.26 16.89
CA ARG A 85 14.57 -28.85 16.97
C ARG A 85 15.69 -27.90 16.59
N LEU A 86 16.93 -28.19 16.99
CA LEU A 86 18.11 -27.41 16.62
C LEU A 86 18.41 -27.53 15.12
N ASN A 87 18.36 -28.74 14.55
CA ASN A 87 18.56 -28.95 13.12
C ASN A 87 17.53 -28.18 12.29
N LYS A 88 16.25 -28.21 12.67
CA LYS A 88 15.21 -27.40 12.01
C LYS A 88 15.53 -25.89 12.03
N ARG A 89 16.00 -25.37 13.17
CA ARG A 89 16.40 -23.96 13.32
C ARG A 89 17.66 -23.62 12.51
N GLY A 90 18.59 -24.56 12.40
CA GLY A 90 19.79 -24.44 11.56
C GLY A 90 19.45 -24.40 10.07
N GLU A 91 18.51 -25.24 9.62
CA GLU A 91 17.99 -25.19 8.25
C GLU A 91 17.28 -23.86 7.94
N GLU A 92 16.50 -23.32 8.89
CA GLU A 92 15.89 -21.99 8.78
C GLU A 92 16.94 -20.89 8.65
N GLU A 93 18.02 -20.93 9.45
CA GLU A 93 19.13 -19.98 9.36
C GLU A 93 19.83 -20.04 8.01
N LEU A 94 20.14 -21.25 7.53
CA LEU A 94 20.81 -21.46 6.24
C LEU A 94 19.97 -20.93 5.08
N LYS A 95 18.64 -21.09 5.13
CA LYS A 95 17.73 -20.48 4.14
C LYS A 95 17.84 -18.96 4.13
N LEU A 96 17.89 -18.32 5.31
CA LEU A 96 18.01 -16.86 5.42
C LEU A 96 19.38 -16.35 4.94
N LEU A 97 20.47 -17.04 5.29
CA LEU A 97 21.81 -16.72 4.81
C LEU A 97 21.91 -16.85 3.28
N ASN A 98 21.27 -17.86 2.70
CA ASN A 98 21.21 -18.01 1.23
C ASN A 98 20.46 -16.86 0.56
N ARG A 99 19.43 -16.26 1.20
CA ARG A 99 18.76 -15.05 0.67
C ARG A 99 19.73 -13.88 0.64
N ILE A 100 20.51 -13.68 1.71
CA ILE A 100 21.52 -12.62 1.80
C ILE A 100 22.61 -12.83 0.74
N ASP A 101 23.15 -14.04 0.62
CA ASP A 101 24.17 -14.38 -0.37
C ASP A 101 23.67 -14.17 -1.81
N SER A 102 22.43 -14.55 -2.11
CA SER A 102 21.81 -14.32 -3.42
C SER A 102 21.74 -12.83 -3.77
N ARG A 103 21.43 -11.97 -2.79
CA ARG A 103 21.39 -10.51 -2.98
C ARG A 103 22.78 -9.91 -3.15
N ILE A 104 23.77 -10.38 -2.39
CA ILE A 104 25.16 -9.96 -2.57
C ILE A 104 25.63 -10.30 -3.98
N LYS A 105 25.37 -11.52 -4.46
CA LYS A 105 25.69 -11.95 -5.84
C LYS A 105 25.01 -11.06 -6.88
N PHE A 106 23.74 -10.71 -6.66
CA PHE A 106 22.98 -9.83 -7.55
C PHE A 106 23.62 -8.43 -7.70
N PHE A 107 24.12 -7.82 -6.62
CA PHE A 107 24.81 -6.52 -6.73
C PHE A 107 26.26 -6.64 -7.19
N LYS A 108 26.94 -7.77 -6.96
CA LYS A 108 28.24 -8.05 -7.58
C LYS A 108 28.15 -8.18 -9.10
N GLU A 109 27.07 -8.78 -9.62
CA GLU A 109 26.80 -8.84 -11.07
C GLU A 109 26.73 -7.42 -11.69
N LEU A 110 26.14 -6.45 -10.97
CA LEU A 110 26.13 -5.04 -11.39
C LEU A 110 27.53 -4.43 -11.43
N GLU A 111 28.31 -4.64 -10.38
CA GLU A 111 29.68 -4.13 -10.28
C GLU A 111 30.56 -4.68 -11.41
N GLU A 112 30.49 -5.99 -11.66
CA GLU A 112 31.22 -6.66 -12.74
C GLU A 112 30.78 -6.18 -14.13
N SER A 113 29.47 -5.99 -14.34
CA SER A 113 28.91 -5.47 -15.60
C SER A 113 29.37 -4.03 -15.88
N LYS A 114 29.45 -3.18 -14.85
CA LYS A 114 29.98 -1.82 -14.96
C LYS A 114 31.49 -1.81 -15.23
N ALA A 115 32.25 -2.66 -14.54
CA ALA A 115 33.70 -2.76 -14.72
C ALA A 115 34.06 -3.20 -16.16
N SER A 116 33.29 -4.15 -16.71
CA SER A 116 33.45 -4.68 -18.07
C SER A 116 32.87 -3.77 -19.17
N ARG A 117 32.06 -2.77 -18.82
CA ARG A 117 31.35 -1.86 -19.76
C ARG A 117 30.46 -2.60 -20.76
N ASP A 118 29.93 -3.75 -20.37
CA ASP A 118 29.02 -4.54 -21.20
C ASP A 118 27.58 -4.00 -21.09
N VAL A 119 27.13 -3.30 -22.15
CA VAL A 119 25.79 -2.69 -22.21
C VAL A 119 24.68 -3.74 -22.17
N SER A 120 24.91 -4.94 -22.74
CA SER A 120 23.89 -6.00 -22.77
C SER A 120 23.63 -6.52 -21.36
N ARG A 121 24.70 -6.89 -20.64
CA ARG A 121 24.60 -7.36 -19.25
C ARG A 121 24.01 -6.31 -18.32
N LEU A 122 24.39 -5.06 -18.51
CA LEU A 122 23.86 -3.95 -17.73
C LEU A 122 22.35 -3.77 -17.96
N THR A 123 21.91 -3.85 -19.21
CA THR A 123 20.48 -3.79 -19.57
C THR A 123 19.71 -4.95 -18.96
N GLU A 124 20.24 -6.18 -19.04
CA GLU A 124 19.65 -7.37 -18.42
C GLU A 124 19.52 -7.20 -16.89
N TRP A 125 20.54 -6.66 -16.24
CA TRP A 125 20.50 -6.39 -14.80
C TRP A 125 19.40 -5.39 -14.43
N TYR A 126 19.29 -4.26 -15.15
CA TYR A 126 18.22 -3.29 -14.88
C TYR A 126 16.83 -3.84 -15.18
N GLN A 127 16.68 -4.72 -16.16
CA GLN A 127 15.43 -5.44 -16.40
C GLN A 127 15.09 -6.36 -15.21
N LYS A 128 16.05 -7.16 -14.72
CA LYS A 128 15.85 -7.98 -13.51
C LYS A 128 15.48 -7.12 -12.30
N PHE A 129 16.17 -6.00 -12.10
CA PHE A 129 15.89 -5.08 -11.00
C PHE A 129 14.50 -4.45 -11.13
N THR A 130 14.10 -4.03 -12.33
CA THR A 130 12.75 -3.51 -12.59
C THR A 130 11.68 -4.56 -12.29
N ASN A 131 11.90 -5.81 -12.72
CA ASN A 131 11.00 -6.92 -12.39
C ASN A 131 10.92 -7.17 -10.87
N LEU A 132 12.02 -7.00 -10.13
CA LEU A 132 12.01 -7.07 -8.68
C LEU A 132 11.12 -5.98 -8.06
N LEU A 133 11.23 -4.72 -8.53
CA LEU A 133 10.40 -3.59 -8.07
C LEU A 133 8.91 -3.81 -8.37
N VAL A 134 8.58 -4.30 -9.57
CA VAL A 134 7.21 -4.66 -9.96
C VAL A 134 6.68 -5.78 -9.08
N GLY A 135 7.49 -6.81 -8.84
CA GLY A 135 7.12 -7.91 -7.96
C GLY A 135 6.80 -7.46 -6.53
N ASP A 136 7.64 -6.60 -5.93
CA ASP A 136 7.41 -6.01 -4.60
C ASP A 136 6.11 -5.19 -4.56
N TYR A 137 5.87 -4.32 -5.55
CA TYR A 137 4.64 -3.52 -5.63
C TYR A 137 3.38 -4.39 -5.73
N LEU A 138 3.39 -5.39 -6.63
CA LEU A 138 2.28 -6.32 -6.78
C LEU A 138 2.05 -7.12 -5.50
N MET A 139 3.11 -7.50 -4.80
CA MET A 139 3.06 -8.25 -3.55
C MET A 139 2.32 -7.47 -2.45
N ARG A 140 2.61 -6.18 -2.33
CA ARG A 140 2.07 -5.30 -1.29
C ARG A 140 0.63 -4.88 -1.54
N ASN A 141 0.23 -4.70 -2.80
CA ASN A 141 -1.07 -4.09 -3.14
C ASN A 141 -2.13 -5.06 -3.64
N SER A 142 -1.74 -6.20 -4.21
CA SER A 142 -2.69 -7.16 -4.77
C SER A 142 -3.54 -7.84 -3.69
N THR A 143 -4.75 -8.24 -4.06
CA THR A 143 -5.61 -9.08 -3.21
C THR A 143 -5.02 -10.47 -3.07
N VAL A 144 -4.97 -11.00 -1.85
CA VAL A 144 -4.56 -12.40 -1.62
C VAL A 144 -5.78 -13.29 -1.66
N ARG A 145 -5.77 -14.29 -2.54
CA ARG A 145 -6.85 -15.28 -2.66
C ARG A 145 -6.40 -16.60 -2.07
N SER A 146 -7.26 -17.23 -1.28
CA SER A 146 -7.04 -18.60 -0.82
C SER A 146 -7.38 -19.56 -1.96
N ASN A 147 -6.47 -20.48 -2.30
CA ASN A 147 -6.77 -21.53 -3.27
C ASN A 147 -7.62 -22.59 -2.58
N SER A 148 -8.94 -22.57 -2.81
CA SER A 148 -9.90 -23.53 -2.24
C SER A 148 -9.71 -24.97 -2.73
N SER A 149 -8.81 -25.21 -3.69
CA SER A 149 -8.52 -26.51 -4.29
C SER A 149 -7.27 -27.22 -3.74
N VAL A 150 -6.59 -26.67 -2.72
CA VAL A 150 -5.36 -27.27 -2.16
C VAL A 150 -5.69 -27.99 -0.84
N PRO A 151 -5.52 -29.33 -0.75
CA PRO A 151 -5.73 -30.08 0.47
C PRO A 151 -4.81 -29.62 1.61
N GLU A 152 -5.30 -29.60 2.86
CA GLU A 152 -4.57 -29.14 4.06
C GLU A 152 -3.25 -29.89 4.36
N ASN A 153 -2.99 -31.01 3.68
CA ASN A 153 -1.85 -31.89 3.92
C ASN A 153 -0.60 -31.61 3.06
N ILE A 154 -0.56 -30.53 2.28
CA ILE A 154 0.63 -30.16 1.50
C ILE A 154 1.47 -29.13 2.30
N SER A 155 2.71 -29.50 2.60
CA SER A 155 3.68 -28.76 3.42
C SER A 155 4.28 -27.50 2.75
N ASN A 156 3.83 -27.15 1.54
CA ASN A 156 4.28 -25.96 0.83
C ASN A 156 3.27 -24.82 1.03
N GLU A 157 3.51 -23.94 2.00
CA GLU A 157 2.71 -22.70 2.18
C GLU A 157 2.64 -21.85 0.89
N ASP A 158 3.61 -22.03 -0.01
CA ASP A 158 3.73 -21.42 -1.35
C ASP A 158 2.56 -21.72 -2.31
N GLU A 159 1.72 -22.72 -2.04
CA GLU A 159 0.57 -23.10 -2.89
C GLU A 159 -0.79 -22.74 -2.27
N LYS A 160 -0.83 -22.42 -0.98
CA LYS A 160 -2.08 -22.15 -0.24
C LYS A 160 -2.71 -20.82 -0.62
N TYR A 161 -1.89 -19.82 -0.94
CA TYR A 161 -2.31 -18.46 -1.22
C TYR A 161 -1.80 -18.00 -2.59
N TRP A 162 -2.72 -17.44 -3.38
CA TRP A 162 -2.43 -16.86 -4.68
C TRP A 162 -2.22 -15.36 -4.54
N ASN A 163 -1.04 -14.88 -4.94
CA ASN A 163 -0.71 -13.47 -5.08
C ASN A 163 0.05 -13.27 -6.41
N PRO A 164 -0.37 -12.32 -7.28
CA PRO A 164 0.26 -12.05 -8.57
C PRO A 164 1.76 -11.77 -8.50
N GLY A 165 2.23 -11.06 -7.46
CA GLY A 165 3.64 -10.75 -7.28
C GLY A 165 4.51 -11.99 -7.05
N VAL A 166 4.03 -12.95 -6.27
CA VAL A 166 4.72 -14.24 -6.05
C VAL A 166 4.83 -15.02 -7.35
N VAL A 167 3.74 -15.09 -8.11
CA VAL A 167 3.70 -15.82 -9.40
C VAL A 167 4.66 -15.17 -10.39
N PHE A 168 4.63 -13.85 -10.49
CA PHE A 168 5.50 -13.08 -11.37
C PHE A 168 6.98 -13.29 -11.04
N LEU A 169 7.40 -13.12 -9.78
CA LEU A 169 8.80 -13.30 -9.38
C LEU A 169 9.29 -14.75 -9.53
N ARG A 170 8.39 -15.73 -9.39
CA ARG A 170 8.71 -17.15 -9.62
C ARG A 170 9.03 -17.39 -11.10
N GLN A 171 8.23 -16.85 -12.01
CA GLN A 171 8.47 -16.96 -13.46
C GLN A 171 9.75 -16.25 -13.89
N GLN A 172 10.10 -15.14 -13.23
CA GLN A 172 11.33 -14.41 -13.49
C GLN A 172 12.58 -15.00 -12.79
N ASN A 173 12.43 -16.08 -12.01
CA ASN A 173 13.50 -16.65 -11.17
C ASN A 173 14.13 -15.66 -10.16
N LEU A 174 13.34 -14.69 -9.67
CA LEU A 174 13.79 -13.64 -8.74
C LEU A 174 13.27 -13.84 -7.31
N LYS A 175 12.61 -14.98 -7.03
CA LYS A 175 11.98 -15.28 -5.74
C LYS A 175 12.93 -15.16 -4.53
N THR A 176 14.22 -15.45 -4.70
CA THR A 176 15.22 -15.41 -3.61
C THR A 176 15.69 -14.00 -3.27
N LEU A 177 15.42 -13.01 -4.13
CA LEU A 177 15.85 -11.62 -3.94
C LEU A 177 14.87 -10.81 -3.09
N LEU A 178 13.66 -11.31 -2.86
CA LEU A 178 12.63 -10.65 -2.06
C LEU A 178 12.16 -11.55 -0.91
N ASP A 179 11.95 -10.99 0.29
CA ASP A 179 11.36 -11.71 1.43
C ASP A 179 9.84 -11.74 1.29
N TYR A 180 9.38 -12.42 0.24
CA TYR A 180 7.98 -12.48 -0.18
C TYR A 180 7.06 -13.06 0.90
N ASP A 181 7.56 -13.93 1.79
CA ASP A 181 6.84 -14.52 2.91
C ASP A 181 6.43 -13.47 3.95
N ILE A 182 7.33 -12.54 4.26
CA ILE A 182 7.07 -11.44 5.19
C ILE A 182 6.10 -10.43 4.57
N LEU A 183 6.32 -10.07 3.30
CA LEU A 183 5.42 -9.15 2.58
C LEU A 183 4.02 -9.74 2.39
N LEU A 184 3.91 -11.04 2.10
CA LEU A 184 2.63 -11.74 1.96
C LEU A 184 1.86 -11.74 3.28
N SER A 185 2.56 -12.00 4.39
CA SER A 185 1.97 -11.98 5.73
C SER A 185 1.41 -10.60 6.07
N ALA A 186 2.15 -9.53 5.80
CA ALA A 186 1.68 -8.16 5.96
C ALA A 186 0.45 -7.86 5.10
N ASN A 187 0.53 -8.16 3.80
CA ASN A 187 -0.57 -7.92 2.87
C ASN A 187 -1.82 -8.72 3.27
N ARG A 188 -1.69 -9.98 3.67
CA ARG A 188 -2.82 -10.81 4.12
C ARG A 188 -3.57 -10.18 5.29
N ILE A 189 -2.84 -9.73 6.32
CA ILE A 189 -3.47 -9.07 7.47
C ILE A 189 -4.10 -7.74 7.02
N SER A 190 -3.40 -6.96 6.20
CA SER A 190 -3.92 -5.69 5.70
C SER A 190 -5.21 -5.83 4.88
N LYS A 191 -5.27 -6.81 3.98
CA LYS A 191 -6.46 -7.11 3.19
C LYS A 191 -7.58 -7.70 4.03
N ALA A 192 -7.25 -8.51 5.04
CA ALA A 192 -8.25 -8.98 5.99
C ALA A 192 -8.94 -7.82 6.72
N LEU A 193 -8.18 -6.78 7.09
CA LEU A 193 -8.72 -5.58 7.75
C LEU A 193 -9.49 -4.67 6.81
N THR A 194 -9.06 -4.50 5.55
CA THR A 194 -9.63 -3.50 4.64
C THR A 194 -10.72 -4.03 3.71
N GLU A 195 -10.71 -5.32 3.38
CA GLU A 195 -11.65 -5.93 2.43
C GLU A 195 -12.68 -6.83 3.12
N SER A 196 -12.23 -7.70 4.04
CA SER A 196 -13.12 -8.65 4.74
C SER A 196 -13.56 -8.21 6.13
N HIS A 197 -13.04 -7.10 6.65
CA HIS A 197 -13.29 -6.64 8.02
C HIS A 197 -13.09 -7.77 9.07
N ASP A 198 -11.99 -8.53 8.93
CA ASP A 198 -11.62 -9.66 9.80
C ASP A 198 -10.40 -9.31 10.67
N LEU A 199 -10.58 -9.37 11.98
CA LEU A 199 -9.55 -9.11 12.99
C LEU A 199 -8.72 -10.35 13.35
N GLY A 200 -9.16 -11.56 12.99
CA GLY A 200 -8.51 -12.82 13.38
C GLY A 200 -7.00 -12.84 13.08
N PRO A 201 -6.58 -12.58 11.82
CA PRO A 201 -5.16 -12.55 11.45
C PRO A 201 -4.35 -11.51 12.24
N LEU A 202 -4.93 -10.33 12.48
CA LEU A 202 -4.29 -9.27 13.25
C LEU A 202 -4.10 -9.68 14.71
N LEU A 203 -5.14 -10.22 15.35
CA LEU A 203 -5.10 -10.63 16.76
C LEU A 203 -4.11 -11.78 16.99
N SER A 204 -3.99 -12.72 16.05
CA SER A 204 -2.96 -13.77 16.08
C SER A 204 -1.56 -13.17 16.05
N TRP A 205 -1.31 -12.25 15.12
CA TRP A 205 -0.02 -11.57 14.99
C TRP A 205 0.33 -10.72 16.23
N ILE A 206 -0.64 -10.01 16.81
CA ILE A 206 -0.47 -9.28 18.08
C ILE A 206 -0.08 -10.26 19.20
N GLY A 207 -0.74 -11.42 19.27
CA GLY A 207 -0.45 -12.48 20.23
C GLY A 207 0.99 -12.98 20.17
N GLU A 208 1.51 -13.19 18.97
CA GLU A 208 2.88 -13.66 18.73
C GLU A 208 3.94 -12.59 19.03
N ASN A 209 3.60 -11.30 18.88
CA ASN A 209 4.55 -10.19 18.95
C ASN A 209 4.32 -9.23 20.13
N LYS A 210 3.59 -9.66 21.17
CA LYS A 210 3.31 -8.85 22.39
C LYS A 210 4.53 -8.18 23.00
N SER A 211 5.66 -8.89 23.09
CA SER A 211 6.90 -8.34 23.69
C SER A 211 7.46 -7.16 22.89
N PHE A 212 7.33 -7.19 21.57
CA PHE A 212 7.73 -6.08 20.69
C PHE A 212 6.80 -4.89 20.87
N LEU A 213 5.48 -5.13 20.83
CA LEU A 213 4.46 -4.08 20.96
C LEU A 213 4.56 -3.35 22.30
N LYS A 214 4.78 -4.08 23.41
CA LYS A 214 4.99 -3.49 24.74
C LYS A 214 6.25 -2.64 24.81
N ARG A 215 7.34 -3.07 24.17
CA ARG A 215 8.60 -2.31 24.14
C ARG A 215 8.47 -1.01 23.34
N ASN A 216 7.64 -1.02 22.30
CA ASN A 216 7.41 0.14 21.44
C ASN A 216 6.24 1.03 21.91
N TYR A 217 5.63 0.73 23.07
CA TYR A 217 4.45 1.43 23.58
C TYR A 217 3.31 1.52 22.55
N SER A 218 3.13 0.44 21.77
CA SER A 218 2.17 0.42 20.68
C SER A 218 0.72 0.41 21.18
N PHE A 219 -0.11 1.21 20.51
CA PHE A 219 -1.55 1.30 20.77
C PHE A 219 -2.39 0.23 20.04
N LEU A 220 -1.74 -0.58 19.21
CA LEU A 220 -2.39 -1.50 18.28
C LEU A 220 -3.21 -2.59 18.98
N GLU A 221 -2.73 -3.12 20.12
CA GLU A 221 -3.49 -4.13 20.88
C GLU A 221 -4.80 -3.56 21.40
N PHE A 222 -4.80 -2.33 21.91
CA PHE A 222 -6.03 -1.68 22.37
C PHE A 222 -7.00 -1.45 21.21
N GLU A 223 -6.52 -0.85 20.11
CA GLU A 223 -7.39 -0.49 18.98
C GLU A 223 -8.03 -1.71 18.30
N ALA A 224 -7.27 -2.80 18.16
CA ALA A 224 -7.79 -4.05 17.61
C ALA A 224 -8.88 -4.67 18.50
N ARG A 225 -8.70 -4.65 19.83
CA ARG A 225 -9.69 -5.15 20.79
C ARG A 225 -10.92 -4.26 20.89
N LEU A 226 -10.73 -2.95 20.77
CA LEU A 226 -11.83 -2.00 20.70
C LEU A 226 -12.64 -2.20 19.41
N GLN A 227 -11.97 -2.47 18.28
CA GLN A 227 -12.66 -2.85 17.04
C GLN A 227 -13.45 -4.16 17.19
N GLU A 228 -12.83 -5.19 17.78
CA GLU A 228 -13.48 -6.48 18.08
C GLU A 228 -14.76 -6.26 18.91
N TYR A 229 -14.68 -5.43 19.95
CA TYR A 229 -15.82 -5.06 20.77
C TYR A 229 -16.93 -4.32 19.99
N VAL A 230 -16.56 -3.35 19.17
CA VAL A 230 -17.52 -2.57 18.35
C VAL A 230 -18.25 -3.48 17.36
N GLU A 231 -17.55 -4.39 16.70
CA GLU A 231 -18.17 -5.32 15.73
C GLU A 231 -19.10 -6.34 16.42
N LEU A 232 -18.76 -6.80 17.63
CA LEU A 232 -19.66 -7.62 18.45
C LEU A 232 -20.94 -6.87 18.86
N ILE A 233 -20.82 -5.57 19.15
CA ILE A 233 -21.99 -4.71 19.41
C ILE A 233 -22.85 -4.56 18.15
N LYS A 234 -22.24 -4.27 17.00
CA LYS A 234 -22.96 -4.10 15.71
C LYS A 234 -23.73 -5.38 15.31
N THR A 235 -23.19 -6.55 15.63
CA THR A 235 -23.83 -7.86 15.39
C THR A 235 -24.84 -8.26 16.46
N ALA A 236 -25.13 -7.39 17.44
CA ALA A 236 -26.00 -7.62 18.60
C ALA A 236 -25.58 -8.82 19.48
N ASN A 237 -24.32 -9.27 19.39
CA ASN A 237 -23.77 -10.30 20.26
C ASN A 237 -23.22 -9.68 21.56
N PHE A 238 -24.13 -9.22 22.42
CA PHE A 238 -23.80 -8.47 23.63
C PHE A 238 -23.04 -9.30 24.67
N ILE A 239 -23.26 -10.61 24.73
CA ILE A 239 -22.60 -11.49 25.71
C ILE A 239 -21.10 -11.53 25.43
N ASP A 240 -20.73 -11.80 24.19
CA ASP A 240 -19.33 -11.86 23.79
C ASP A 240 -18.69 -10.47 23.79
N ALA A 241 -19.44 -9.41 23.47
CA ALA A 241 -18.96 -8.03 23.61
C ALA A 241 -18.58 -7.70 25.07
N ILE A 242 -19.43 -8.06 26.04
CA ILE A 242 -19.14 -7.86 27.47
C ILE A 242 -17.93 -8.70 27.90
N ALA A 243 -17.82 -9.93 27.43
CA ALA A 243 -16.66 -10.78 27.71
C ALA A 243 -15.36 -10.18 27.15
N CYS A 244 -15.38 -9.69 25.90
CA CYS A 244 -14.26 -9.01 25.27
C CYS A 244 -13.84 -7.76 26.07
N PHE A 245 -14.81 -6.93 26.46
CA PHE A 245 -14.57 -5.74 27.26
C PHE A 245 -13.88 -6.07 28.60
N ARG A 246 -14.41 -7.07 29.32
CA ARG A 246 -13.87 -7.47 30.63
C ARG A 246 -12.48 -8.08 30.53
N ASN A 247 -12.25 -8.93 29.53
CA ASN A 247 -11.03 -9.73 29.45
C ASN A 247 -9.86 -8.98 28.82
N TYR A 248 -10.12 -8.11 27.84
CA TYR A 248 -9.07 -7.53 27.00
C TYR A 248 -8.96 -6.01 27.09
N LEU A 249 -10.06 -5.30 27.40
CA LEU A 249 -10.09 -3.84 27.40
C LEU A 249 -9.85 -3.22 28.79
N LEU A 250 -10.25 -3.89 29.89
CA LEU A 250 -10.07 -3.36 31.25
C LEU A 250 -8.61 -3.15 31.66
N GLN A 251 -7.67 -3.91 31.09
CA GLN A 251 -6.23 -3.71 31.35
C GLN A 251 -5.72 -2.33 30.89
N PHE A 252 -6.47 -1.63 30.05
CA PHE A 252 -6.17 -0.30 29.53
C PHE A 252 -6.97 0.82 30.23
N MET A 253 -7.59 0.54 31.39
CA MET A 253 -8.41 1.52 32.10
C MET A 253 -7.65 2.79 32.48
N GLU A 254 -6.39 2.64 32.92
CA GLU A 254 -5.55 3.78 33.31
C GLU A 254 -5.09 4.62 32.12
N SER A 255 -4.83 3.98 30.97
CA SER A 255 -4.35 4.65 29.77
C SER A 255 -5.47 5.25 28.91
N ASN A 256 -6.64 4.60 28.84
CA ASN A 256 -7.69 4.88 27.85
C ASN A 256 -9.09 4.97 28.47
N PHE A 257 -9.19 5.63 29.61
CA PHE A 257 -10.45 5.78 30.32
C PHE A 257 -11.55 6.42 29.47
N ALA A 258 -11.23 7.46 28.69
CA ALA A 258 -12.20 8.18 27.86
C ALA A 258 -12.82 7.27 26.80
N ASP A 259 -11.98 6.50 26.10
CA ASP A 259 -12.41 5.56 25.04
C ASP A 259 -13.24 4.42 25.64
N LEU A 260 -12.85 3.90 26.80
CA LEU A 260 -13.60 2.84 27.49
C LEU A 260 -14.94 3.33 28.04
N LYS A 261 -15.00 4.57 28.51
CA LYS A 261 -16.25 5.23 28.90
C LYS A 261 -17.18 5.41 27.70
N LEU A 262 -16.62 5.78 26.55
CA LEU A 262 -17.37 5.91 25.30
C LEU A 262 -17.87 4.53 24.83
N ALA A 263 -17.02 3.52 24.82
CA ALA A 263 -17.33 2.15 24.46
C ALA A 263 -18.45 1.55 25.34
N SER A 264 -18.34 1.69 26.66
CA SER A 264 -19.39 1.25 27.59
C SER A 264 -20.72 2.00 27.41
N GLY A 265 -20.66 3.29 27.06
CA GLY A 265 -21.84 4.06 26.65
C GLY A 265 -22.47 3.55 25.35
N LEU A 266 -21.63 3.18 24.36
CA LEU A 266 -22.09 2.66 23.07
C LEU A 266 -22.95 1.41 23.23
N LEU A 267 -22.61 0.52 24.17
CA LEU A 267 -23.41 -0.67 24.49
C LEU A 267 -24.88 -0.32 24.83
N VAL A 268 -25.10 0.81 25.51
CA VAL A 268 -26.44 1.27 25.91
C VAL A 268 -27.14 1.97 24.75
N PHE A 269 -26.41 2.78 23.98
CA PHE A 269 -26.99 3.67 22.99
C PHE A 269 -26.99 3.13 21.54
N ILE A 270 -26.41 1.95 21.26
CA ILE A 270 -26.30 1.41 19.90
C ILE A 270 -27.63 1.41 19.14
N LYS A 271 -28.72 0.95 19.76
CA LYS A 271 -30.06 0.94 19.15
C LYS A 271 -30.58 2.34 18.82
N SER A 272 -30.20 3.34 19.62
CA SER A 272 -30.56 4.75 19.36
C SER A 272 -29.69 5.35 18.23
N CYS A 273 -28.42 4.95 18.14
CA CYS A 273 -27.53 5.35 17.05
C CYS A 273 -27.99 4.78 15.70
N GLU A 274 -28.36 3.49 15.65
CA GLU A 274 -28.91 2.85 14.44
C GLU A 274 -30.19 3.55 13.95
N TYR A 275 -31.11 3.86 14.86
CA TYR A 275 -32.34 4.60 14.53
C TYR A 275 -32.04 6.00 13.95
N ASN A 276 -31.07 6.71 14.51
CA ASN A 276 -30.65 8.02 14.01
C ASN A 276 -29.95 7.94 12.65
N GLN A 277 -29.12 6.92 12.39
CA GLN A 277 -28.49 6.68 11.09
C GLN A 277 -29.55 6.40 9.99
N ILE A 278 -30.59 5.63 10.29
CA ILE A 278 -31.72 5.39 9.37
C ILE A 278 -32.50 6.70 9.10
N MET A 279 -32.70 7.52 10.13
CA MET A 279 -33.40 8.81 10.01
C MET A 279 -32.58 9.90 9.29
N SER A 280 -31.25 9.84 9.30
CA SER A 280 -30.38 10.76 8.55
C SER A 280 -30.23 10.33 7.09
N GLN A 281 -30.10 9.03 6.80
CA GLN A 281 -30.08 8.52 5.42
C GLN A 281 -31.38 8.79 4.67
N SER A 282 -32.53 8.65 5.34
CA SER A 282 -33.84 9.00 4.77
C SER A 282 -34.04 10.49 4.53
N LYS A 283 -33.29 11.40 5.16
CA LYS A 283 -33.29 12.83 4.79
C LYS A 283 -32.45 13.13 3.56
N ILE A 284 -31.31 12.44 3.41
CA ILE A 284 -30.39 12.62 2.28
C ILE A 284 -31.03 12.16 0.96
N SER A 285 -31.86 11.11 0.97
CA SER A 285 -32.58 10.66 -0.24
C SER A 285 -33.59 11.70 -0.75
N TYR A 286 -34.20 12.51 0.15
CA TYR A 286 -35.11 13.59 -0.25
C TYR A 286 -34.38 14.81 -0.85
N ASP A 287 -33.14 15.06 -0.46
CA ASP A 287 -32.36 16.19 -0.97
C ASP A 287 -31.64 15.86 -2.30
N GLN A 288 -31.35 14.59 -2.59
CA GLN A 288 -30.77 14.17 -3.88
C GLN A 288 -31.78 14.18 -5.04
N GLU A 289 -33.07 13.93 -4.81
CA GLU A 289 -34.12 14.09 -5.85
C GLU A 289 -34.38 15.56 -6.21
N ARG A 290 -34.04 16.52 -5.33
CA ARG A 290 -34.15 17.96 -5.63
C ARG A 290 -33.07 18.48 -6.58
N ASN A 291 -31.90 17.83 -6.64
CA ASN A 291 -30.75 18.37 -7.40
C ASN A 291 -30.59 17.81 -8.82
N ASN A 292 -31.38 16.81 -9.23
CA ASN A 292 -31.28 16.22 -10.58
C ASN A 292 -32.45 16.53 -11.53
N ASN A 293 -33.38 17.43 -11.17
CA ASN A 293 -34.46 17.85 -12.07
C ASN A 293 -34.56 19.37 -12.17
N ILE A 294 -33.82 19.94 -13.12
CA ILE A 294 -34.29 21.12 -13.85
C ILE A 294 -34.78 20.61 -15.21
N PRO A 295 -36.08 20.70 -15.48
CA PRO A 295 -36.50 21.61 -16.55
C PRO A 295 -37.70 22.47 -16.17
N ASN A 296 -37.74 23.65 -16.77
CA ASN A 296 -38.82 24.63 -16.78
C ASN A 296 -40.24 24.06 -16.60
N GLY A 297 -40.99 24.61 -15.63
CA GLY A 297 -42.45 24.50 -15.55
C GLY A 297 -42.96 24.01 -14.19
N LYS A 298 -43.53 24.93 -13.40
CA LYS A 298 -44.42 24.73 -12.23
C LYS A 298 -44.21 23.41 -11.44
N SER A 299 -43.38 23.46 -10.41
CA SER A 299 -43.22 22.37 -9.44
C SER A 299 -44.52 22.13 -8.65
N GLU A 300 -45.26 21.08 -9.00
CA GLU A 300 -46.21 20.45 -8.09
C GLU A 300 -45.42 19.52 -7.15
N ALA A 301 -45.47 19.81 -5.85
CA ALA A 301 -44.84 18.96 -4.85
C ALA A 301 -45.57 17.60 -4.79
N CYS A 302 -44.92 16.53 -5.23
CA CYS A 302 -45.43 15.17 -5.11
C CYS A 302 -45.22 14.66 -3.68
N PHE A 303 -46.28 14.64 -2.88
CA PHE A 303 -46.25 14.11 -1.52
C PHE A 303 -46.79 12.67 -1.53
N THR A 304 -45.98 11.69 -1.13
CA THR A 304 -46.37 10.27 -1.17
C THR A 304 -47.11 9.81 0.08
N THR A 305 -47.01 10.56 1.20
CA THR A 305 -47.72 10.24 2.44
C THR A 305 -48.32 11.46 3.12
N ARG A 306 -49.45 11.26 3.82
CA ARG A 306 -50.14 12.31 4.58
C ARG A 306 -49.22 13.00 5.59
N ASP A 307 -48.25 12.27 6.12
CA ASP A 307 -47.33 12.77 7.15
C ASP A 307 -46.25 13.69 6.57
N GLN A 308 -45.84 13.47 5.31
CA GLN A 308 -44.95 14.37 4.59
C GLN A 308 -45.65 15.69 4.27
N ILE A 309 -46.92 15.66 3.86
CA ILE A 309 -47.75 16.86 3.65
C ILE A 309 -47.81 17.66 4.96
N TYR A 310 -48.12 17.00 6.06
CA TYR A 310 -48.31 17.66 7.35
C TYR A 310 -47.00 18.28 7.87
N LYS A 311 -45.89 17.57 7.74
CA LYS A 311 -44.57 18.07 8.14
C LYS A 311 -44.09 19.22 7.27
N HIS A 312 -44.40 19.20 5.97
CA HIS A 312 -44.03 20.25 5.01
C HIS A 312 -44.81 21.55 5.26
N PHE A 313 -46.14 21.48 5.40
CA PHE A 313 -46.96 22.69 5.54
C PHE A 313 -47.00 23.26 6.95
N PHE A 314 -46.90 22.42 7.99
CA PHE A 314 -47.10 22.86 9.36
C PHE A 314 -45.82 22.86 10.20
N HIS A 315 -44.68 22.44 9.63
CA HIS A 315 -43.40 22.30 10.33
C HIS A 315 -43.50 21.52 11.66
N LYS A 316 -44.50 20.64 11.78
CA LYS A 316 -44.78 19.83 12.98
C LYS A 316 -44.67 18.34 12.64
N LYS A 317 -44.03 17.56 13.51
CA LYS A 317 -44.03 16.08 13.42
C LYS A 317 -45.44 15.57 13.70
N VAL A 318 -45.94 14.65 12.87
CA VAL A 318 -47.22 13.97 13.13
C VAL A 318 -47.06 13.08 14.36
N LEU A 319 -47.98 13.20 15.32
CA LEU A 319 -48.04 12.32 16.49
C LEU A 319 -48.26 10.87 16.02
N PRO A 320 -47.45 9.89 16.49
CA PRO A 320 -47.70 8.50 16.16
C PRO A 320 -49.09 8.10 16.67
N LYS A 321 -49.85 7.34 15.88
CA LYS A 321 -51.11 6.73 16.34
C LYS A 321 -50.80 5.86 17.58
N PRO A 322 -51.65 5.87 18.61
CA PRO A 322 -51.43 5.04 19.80
C PRO A 322 -51.50 3.57 19.40
N SER A 323 -50.35 2.89 19.39
CA SER A 323 -50.31 1.43 19.40
C SER A 323 -50.70 0.92 20.79
N LEU A 324 -51.48 -0.17 20.80
CA LEU A 324 -51.93 -0.92 21.97
C LEU A 324 -50.77 -1.23 22.95
N PRO A 325 -51.07 -1.42 24.26
CA PRO A 325 -50.05 -1.52 25.30
C PRO A 325 -49.22 -2.81 25.13
N TYR A 326 -47.97 -2.65 24.71
CA TYR A 326 -46.99 -3.73 24.73
C TYR A 326 -46.27 -3.76 26.09
N SER A 327 -46.22 -4.99 26.62
CA SER A 327 -45.45 -5.50 27.76
C SER A 327 -44.46 -4.55 28.42
N SER A 328 -44.74 -4.24 29.67
CA SER A 328 -43.91 -3.51 30.62
C SER A 328 -42.65 -4.31 31.00
N ASN A 329 -41.60 -4.27 30.15
CA ASN A 329 -40.22 -4.54 30.58
C ASN A 329 -39.12 -3.88 29.73
N ASP A 330 -39.44 -3.05 28.73
CA ASP A 330 -38.41 -2.23 28.07
C ASP A 330 -38.17 -0.95 28.89
N PHE A 331 -36.97 -0.83 29.48
CA PHE A 331 -36.48 0.42 30.05
C PHE A 331 -36.64 1.54 29.00
N ASN A 332 -37.56 2.47 29.26
CA ASN A 332 -37.97 3.49 28.30
C ASN A 332 -36.91 4.60 28.20
N LEU A 333 -35.85 4.35 27.43
CA LEU A 333 -34.72 5.26 27.18
C LEU A 333 -35.12 6.58 26.48
N ASN A 334 -36.37 6.68 26.01
CA ASN A 334 -36.90 7.85 25.30
C ASN A 334 -36.84 9.16 26.12
N TYR A 335 -36.80 9.08 27.46
CA TYR A 335 -36.65 10.28 28.30
C TYR A 335 -35.22 10.82 28.36
N CYS A 336 -34.19 9.98 28.11
CA CYS A 336 -32.80 10.44 28.05
C CYS A 336 -32.43 11.06 26.68
N ASN A 337 -33.11 10.65 25.61
CA ASN A 337 -32.73 10.98 24.23
C ASN A 337 -32.94 12.45 23.78
N LYS A 338 -33.56 13.32 24.60
CA LYS A 338 -33.88 14.69 24.16
C LYS A 338 -32.67 15.64 24.05
N ASN A 339 -31.54 15.32 24.69
CA ASN A 339 -30.34 16.18 24.74
C ASN A 339 -29.01 15.40 24.59
N LEU A 340 -29.04 14.16 24.11
CA LEU A 340 -27.83 13.35 23.94
C LEU A 340 -27.22 13.60 22.55
N ASP A 341 -26.01 14.16 22.55
CA ASP A 341 -25.21 14.34 21.35
C ASP A 341 -24.61 12.99 20.93
N PHE A 342 -25.28 12.34 19.96
CA PHE A 342 -24.91 11.03 19.43
C PHE A 342 -23.71 11.09 18.46
N GLU A 343 -23.24 12.28 18.07
CA GLU A 343 -22.08 12.45 17.19
C GLU A 343 -20.82 11.80 17.80
N ARG A 344 -20.69 11.82 19.13
CA ARG A 344 -19.56 11.14 19.81
C ARG A 344 -19.48 9.63 19.53
N TYR A 345 -20.58 8.97 19.18
CA TYR A 345 -20.63 7.54 18.91
C TYR A 345 -20.49 7.22 17.42
N THR A 346 -20.68 8.21 16.53
CA THR A 346 -20.57 7.98 15.09
C THR A 346 -19.14 7.63 14.69
N ASP A 347 -18.15 8.25 15.33
CA ASP A 347 -16.73 8.01 15.04
C ASP A 347 -16.31 6.57 15.40
N LEU A 348 -16.87 5.99 16.46
CA LEU A 348 -16.63 4.58 16.81
C LEU A 348 -17.27 3.60 15.83
N LEU A 349 -18.36 4.00 15.18
CA LEU A 349 -19.11 3.16 14.26
C LEU A 349 -18.64 3.32 12.80
N ASP A 350 -17.89 4.38 12.48
CA ASP A 350 -17.40 4.70 11.14
C ASP A 350 -16.50 3.59 10.58
N GLU A 351 -16.70 3.24 9.31
CA GLU A 351 -15.90 2.25 8.59
C GLU A 351 -14.45 2.71 8.39
N LYS A 352 -14.18 4.03 8.38
CA LYS A 352 -12.81 4.57 8.30
C LYS A 352 -11.88 4.08 9.41
N ARG A 353 -12.46 3.60 10.51
CA ARG A 353 -11.71 3.02 11.63
C ARG A 353 -10.95 1.75 11.21
N TRP A 354 -11.46 0.97 10.26
CA TRP A 354 -10.74 -0.17 9.68
C TRP A 354 -9.48 0.26 8.93
N SER A 355 -9.57 1.32 8.12
CA SER A 355 -8.40 1.89 7.42
C SER A 355 -7.38 2.42 8.41
N THR A 356 -7.82 3.13 9.45
CA THR A 356 -6.93 3.66 10.51
C THR A 356 -6.24 2.54 11.28
N LEU A 357 -6.97 1.47 11.60
CA LEU A 357 -6.41 0.28 12.26
C LEU A 357 -5.39 -0.42 11.36
N ASN A 358 -5.68 -0.52 10.05
CA ASN A 358 -4.76 -1.06 9.06
C ASN A 358 -3.48 -0.23 8.95
N ASP A 359 -3.57 1.09 8.99
CA ASP A 359 -2.41 1.98 8.94
C ASP A 359 -1.54 1.82 10.20
N LEU A 360 -2.17 1.72 11.37
CA LEU A 360 -1.47 1.45 12.63
C LEU A 360 -0.78 0.08 12.61
N PHE A 361 -1.48 -0.95 12.13
CA PHE A 361 -0.92 -2.28 11.94
C PHE A 361 0.30 -2.25 11.00
N THR A 362 0.13 -1.67 9.81
CA THR A 362 1.17 -1.60 8.79
C THR A 362 2.40 -0.89 9.33
N LYS A 363 2.21 0.18 10.10
CA LYS A 363 3.28 0.92 10.76
C LYS A 363 4.08 0.07 11.73
N GLU A 364 3.42 -0.63 12.64
CA GLU A 364 4.08 -1.50 13.62
C GLU A 364 4.77 -2.69 12.96
N TYR A 365 4.11 -3.31 11.98
CA TYR A 365 4.66 -4.42 11.22
C TYR A 365 5.90 -3.99 10.46
N TYR A 366 5.82 -2.89 9.71
CA TYR A 366 6.95 -2.40 8.91
C TYR A 366 8.10 -1.94 9.80
N SER A 367 7.82 -1.31 10.94
CA SER A 367 8.83 -0.96 11.94
C SER A 367 9.55 -2.20 12.49
N MET A 368 8.83 -3.31 12.72
CA MET A 368 9.42 -4.55 13.23
C MET A 368 10.45 -5.15 12.27
N TYR A 369 10.20 -5.08 10.97
CA TYR A 369 11.05 -5.68 9.94
C TYR A 369 11.94 -4.68 9.18
N GLY A 370 11.84 -3.38 9.50
CA GLY A 370 12.54 -2.29 8.80
C GLY A 370 12.11 -2.13 7.34
N ILE A 371 10.83 -2.37 7.05
CA ILE A 371 10.25 -2.23 5.72
C ILE A 371 9.91 -0.75 5.49
N SER A 372 10.21 -0.22 4.30
CA SER A 372 9.72 1.12 3.94
C SER A 372 8.22 1.13 3.74
N HIS A 373 7.61 2.22 4.22
CA HIS A 373 6.23 2.58 3.90
C HIS A 373 6.12 3.12 2.47
N GLN A 374 7.19 3.71 1.95
CA GLN A 374 7.27 4.14 0.56
C GLN A 374 7.64 2.95 -0.32
N GLU A 375 6.88 2.77 -1.39
CA GLU A 375 7.08 1.67 -2.32
C GLU A 375 8.21 2.02 -3.30
N PRO A 376 9.28 1.20 -3.37
CA PRO A 376 10.44 1.48 -4.20
C PRO A 376 10.07 1.80 -5.66
N LEU A 377 9.17 1.03 -6.27
CA LEU A 377 8.71 1.27 -7.64
C LEU A 377 8.15 2.69 -7.83
N LEU A 378 7.27 3.15 -6.93
CA LEU A 378 6.68 4.48 -7.00
C LEU A 378 7.70 5.58 -6.73
N MET A 379 8.69 5.33 -5.86
CA MET A 379 9.79 6.26 -5.64
C MET A 379 10.63 6.44 -6.92
N TYR A 380 11.07 5.36 -7.55
CA TYR A 380 11.83 5.44 -8.81
C TYR A 380 11.01 6.10 -9.92
N LEU A 381 9.73 5.77 -10.04
CA LEU A 381 8.85 6.35 -11.05
C LEU A 381 8.67 7.86 -10.82
N SER A 382 8.40 8.28 -9.59
CA SER A 382 8.23 9.69 -9.25
C SER A 382 9.52 10.49 -9.47
N LEU A 383 10.69 9.94 -9.13
CA LEU A 383 11.98 10.54 -9.42
C LEU A 383 12.22 10.68 -10.93
N GLY A 384 11.99 9.62 -11.71
CA GLY A 384 12.16 9.60 -13.16
C GLY A 384 11.23 10.58 -13.87
N ILE A 385 9.94 10.60 -13.52
CA ILE A 385 8.97 11.54 -14.09
C ILE A 385 9.37 12.98 -13.72
N SER A 386 9.75 13.24 -12.47
CA SER A 386 10.17 14.59 -12.05
C SER A 386 11.40 15.09 -12.80
N ALA A 387 12.34 14.21 -13.14
CA ALA A 387 13.52 14.54 -13.93
C ALA A 387 13.20 14.87 -15.40
N LEU A 388 12.08 14.35 -15.93
CA LEU A 388 11.63 14.58 -17.30
C LEU A 388 10.55 15.67 -17.41
N LYS A 389 9.83 15.96 -16.33
CA LYS A 389 8.70 16.89 -16.31
C LYS A 389 9.20 18.33 -16.43
N THR A 390 8.95 18.95 -17.58
CA THR A 390 9.29 20.36 -17.83
C THR A 390 8.04 21.25 -17.74
N LYS A 391 8.23 22.57 -17.72
CA LYS A 391 7.11 23.53 -17.73
C LYS A 391 6.26 23.43 -19.01
N GLU A 392 6.84 22.95 -20.10
CA GLU A 392 6.12 22.68 -21.35
C GLU A 392 5.02 21.63 -21.16
N CYS A 393 5.18 20.68 -20.23
CA CYS A 393 4.16 19.65 -19.97
C CYS A 393 2.82 20.20 -19.45
N VAL A 394 2.78 21.45 -18.98
CA VAL A 394 1.55 22.12 -18.49
C VAL A 394 0.88 22.96 -19.57
N ASN A 395 1.68 23.45 -20.51
CA ASN A 395 1.20 24.36 -21.53
C ASN A 395 0.50 23.52 -22.61
N HIS A 396 -0.83 23.48 -22.55
CA HIS A 396 -1.60 23.09 -23.72
C HIS A 396 -1.31 24.11 -24.82
N ARG A 397 -0.59 23.67 -25.85
CA ARG A 397 -0.29 24.50 -27.02
C ARG A 397 -1.60 24.90 -27.67
N VAL A 398 -1.87 26.20 -27.73
CA VAL A 398 -2.98 26.74 -28.50
C VAL A 398 -2.53 26.76 -29.96
N VAL A 399 -2.92 25.74 -30.72
CA VAL A 399 -2.69 25.67 -32.16
C VAL A 399 -3.84 26.37 -32.85
N ILE A 400 -3.54 27.36 -33.69
CA ILE A 400 -4.57 28.06 -34.47
C ILE A 400 -4.94 27.14 -35.64
N SER A 401 -6.21 26.72 -35.75
CA SER A 401 -6.69 25.93 -36.91
C SER A 401 -6.65 26.75 -38.20
N SER A 402 -6.25 26.15 -39.32
CA SER A 402 -6.33 26.78 -40.64
C SER A 402 -7.54 26.31 -41.43
N ASP A 403 -7.87 26.98 -42.52
CA ASP A 403 -8.94 26.59 -43.44
C ASP A 403 -8.64 25.25 -44.18
N ASN A 404 -7.42 24.71 -44.05
CA ASN A 404 -7.00 23.48 -44.72
C ASN A 404 -6.84 22.32 -43.72
N GLU A 405 -7.89 21.54 -43.53
CA GLU A 405 -7.91 20.38 -42.62
C GLU A 405 -6.77 19.38 -42.87
N LYS A 406 -6.34 19.20 -44.12
CA LYS A 406 -5.23 18.27 -44.47
C LYS A 406 -3.88 18.77 -43.99
N LEU A 407 -3.69 20.09 -44.00
CA LEU A 407 -2.49 20.73 -43.47
C LEU A 407 -2.47 20.60 -41.94
N ASP A 408 -3.62 20.85 -41.30
CA ASP A 408 -3.78 20.76 -39.86
C ASP A 408 -3.50 19.35 -39.35
N SER A 409 -4.12 18.32 -39.94
CA SER A 409 -3.82 16.92 -39.58
C SER A 409 -2.35 16.56 -39.81
N PHE A 410 -1.73 17.04 -40.89
CA PHE A 410 -0.31 16.75 -41.13
C PHE A 410 0.62 17.38 -40.09
N ILE A 411 0.37 18.64 -39.73
CA ILE A 411 1.16 19.37 -38.72
C ILE A 411 0.96 18.74 -37.35
N ASP A 412 -0.29 18.44 -36.97
CA ASP A 412 -0.60 17.83 -35.68
C ASP A 412 0.10 16.48 -35.54
N GLU A 413 -0.01 15.60 -36.53
CA GLU A 413 0.57 14.24 -36.48
C GLU A 413 2.10 14.19 -36.60
N ASN A 414 2.72 15.09 -37.37
CA ASN A 414 4.15 14.96 -37.75
C ASN A 414 5.06 16.03 -37.16
N VAL A 415 4.51 17.14 -36.66
CA VAL A 415 5.29 18.30 -36.19
C VAL A 415 4.99 18.62 -34.73
N LEU A 416 3.72 18.59 -34.34
CA LEU A 416 3.28 18.97 -32.99
C LEU A 416 3.07 17.77 -32.06
N THR A 417 3.08 16.54 -32.57
CA THR A 417 3.08 15.32 -31.76
C THR A 417 4.26 15.32 -30.79
N SER A 418 3.94 15.58 -29.52
CA SER A 418 4.90 15.47 -28.44
C SER A 418 5.03 14.00 -28.05
N ASN A 419 6.17 13.39 -28.38
CA ASN A 419 6.54 12.06 -27.86
C ASN A 419 7.02 12.13 -26.40
N CYS A 420 6.54 13.12 -25.64
CA CYS A 420 6.93 13.29 -24.25
C CYS A 420 6.28 12.17 -23.40
N PRO A 421 7.08 11.30 -22.77
CA PRO A 421 6.52 10.20 -21.96
C PRO A 421 5.76 10.72 -20.73
N VAL A 422 6.06 11.93 -20.25
CA VAL A 422 5.37 12.55 -19.10
C VAL A 422 3.97 13.03 -19.48
N CYS A 423 3.78 13.47 -20.73
CA CYS A 423 2.50 13.98 -21.23
C CYS A 423 1.60 12.88 -21.81
N SER A 424 2.05 11.62 -21.84
CA SER A 424 1.22 10.52 -22.30
C SER A 424 -0.01 10.35 -21.40
N GLU A 425 -1.07 9.79 -21.94
CA GLU A 425 -2.34 9.62 -21.21
C GLU A 425 -2.15 8.78 -19.93
N GLU A 426 -1.24 7.82 -19.97
CA GLU A 426 -0.94 6.92 -18.85
C GLU A 426 -0.16 7.60 -17.72
N PHE A 427 0.79 8.50 -18.06
CA PHE A 427 1.67 9.13 -17.07
C PHE A 427 1.21 10.52 -16.64
N ALA A 428 0.46 11.25 -17.46
CA ALA A 428 0.02 12.62 -17.14
C ALA A 428 -0.75 12.72 -15.80
N PRO A 429 -1.67 11.79 -15.44
CA PRO A 429 -2.36 11.83 -14.15
C PRO A 429 -1.40 11.70 -12.96
N ILE A 430 -0.40 10.83 -13.07
CA ILE A 430 0.60 10.55 -12.03
C ILE A 430 1.59 11.71 -11.94
N ALA A 431 1.93 12.32 -13.08
CA ALA A 431 2.86 13.43 -13.17
C ALA A 431 2.31 14.74 -12.60
N LYS A 432 0.99 14.91 -12.51
CA LYS A 432 0.32 16.18 -12.17
C LYS A 432 0.90 16.85 -10.91
N ASN A 433 1.04 16.09 -9.83
CA ASN A 433 1.48 16.60 -8.52
C ASN A 433 2.99 16.54 -8.31
N LEU A 434 3.77 16.06 -9.29
CA LEU A 434 5.23 15.97 -9.18
C LEU A 434 5.93 17.31 -9.47
N PRO A 435 7.11 17.57 -8.89
CA PRO A 435 7.89 18.76 -9.18
C PRO A 435 8.40 18.78 -10.63
N TYR A 436 8.79 19.96 -11.10
CA TYR A 436 9.42 20.14 -12.42
C TYR A 436 10.92 19.93 -12.32
N ALA A 437 11.51 19.42 -13.39
CA ALA A 437 12.95 19.34 -13.56
C ALA A 437 13.57 20.74 -13.43
N HIS A 438 14.62 20.83 -12.61
CA HIS A 438 15.41 22.05 -12.45
C HIS A 438 16.59 22.01 -13.42
N HIS A 439 16.49 22.75 -14.52
CA HIS A 439 17.60 22.94 -15.44
C HIS A 439 18.33 24.23 -15.11
N THR A 440 19.61 24.14 -14.74
CA THR A 440 20.48 25.31 -14.48
C THR A 440 20.98 25.97 -15.76
N GLU A 441 21.02 25.20 -16.85
CA GLU A 441 21.54 25.64 -18.15
C GLU A 441 20.43 25.52 -19.20
N SER A 442 20.23 26.58 -19.98
CA SER A 442 19.35 26.54 -21.15
C SER A 442 20.04 25.79 -22.29
N LYS A 443 19.38 24.74 -22.79
CA LYS A 443 19.82 24.01 -23.99
C LYS A 443 19.03 24.49 -25.19
N LEU A 444 19.67 25.22 -26.09
CA LEU A 444 19.11 25.59 -27.39
C LEU A 444 19.51 24.57 -28.46
N PHE A 445 18.78 24.58 -29.57
CA PHE A 445 19.12 23.83 -30.78
C PHE A 445 20.44 24.33 -31.38
N GLU A 446 21.04 23.58 -32.32
CA GLU A 446 22.29 23.99 -32.98
C GLU A 446 22.14 25.31 -33.75
N ASN A 447 20.98 25.56 -34.35
CA ASN A 447 20.74 26.72 -35.23
C ASN A 447 19.44 27.44 -34.84
N PRO A 448 19.35 28.06 -33.65
CA PRO A 448 18.12 28.63 -33.15
C PRO A 448 17.82 29.98 -33.84
N VAL A 449 16.62 30.08 -34.42
CA VAL A 449 16.10 31.30 -35.04
C VAL A 449 14.74 31.65 -34.43
N MET A 450 14.53 32.93 -34.17
CA MET A 450 13.27 33.49 -33.70
C MET A 450 12.54 34.11 -34.89
N LEU A 451 11.27 33.74 -35.05
CA LEU A 451 10.35 34.35 -36.01
C LEU A 451 9.78 35.67 -35.46
N PRO A 452 9.21 36.55 -36.31
CA PRO A 452 8.66 37.85 -35.87
C PRO A 452 7.59 37.78 -34.77
N ASN A 453 6.87 36.67 -34.66
CA ASN A 453 5.89 36.42 -33.60
C ASN A 453 6.51 35.99 -32.26
N GLY A 454 7.83 35.82 -32.20
CA GLY A 454 8.56 35.41 -30.99
C GLY A 454 8.75 33.90 -30.83
N ASN A 455 8.21 33.06 -31.73
CA ASN A 455 8.43 31.61 -31.68
C ASN A 455 9.85 31.25 -32.13
N ILE A 456 10.49 30.32 -31.42
CA ILE A 456 11.90 29.93 -31.65
C ILE A 456 11.96 28.50 -32.20
N TYR A 457 12.66 28.32 -33.31
CA TYR A 457 12.80 27.04 -34.00
C TYR A 457 14.25 26.77 -34.39
N ASP A 458 14.54 25.52 -34.75
CA ASP A 458 15.78 25.20 -35.48
C ASP A 458 15.61 25.56 -36.96
N ALA A 459 16.49 26.44 -37.47
CA ALA A 459 16.41 26.94 -38.84
C ALA A 459 16.44 25.83 -39.90
N LYS A 460 17.24 24.78 -39.70
CA LYS A 460 17.34 23.67 -40.66
C LYS A 460 16.06 22.85 -40.69
N LYS A 461 15.46 22.60 -39.51
CA LYS A 461 14.18 21.86 -39.40
C LYS A 461 13.04 22.65 -40.01
N LEU A 462 12.99 23.96 -39.81
CA LEU A 462 11.93 24.83 -40.35
C LEU A 462 11.98 24.88 -41.89
N LYS A 463 13.18 24.98 -42.47
CA LYS A 463 13.39 24.90 -43.92
C LYS A 463 13.00 23.54 -44.50
N LEU A 464 13.37 22.46 -43.83
CA LEU A 464 12.98 21.10 -44.24
C LEU A 464 11.46 20.91 -44.22
N LEU A 465 10.77 21.49 -43.23
CA LEU A 465 9.32 21.49 -43.16
C LEU A 465 8.71 22.23 -44.36
N ALA A 466 9.18 23.45 -44.67
CA ALA A 466 8.69 24.22 -45.82
C ALA A 466 8.82 23.45 -47.14
N THR A 467 9.97 22.83 -47.40
CA THR A 467 10.19 21.96 -48.57
C THR A 467 9.23 20.75 -48.59
N THR A 468 8.96 20.17 -47.42
CA THR A 468 8.04 19.02 -47.29
C THR A 468 6.59 19.42 -47.56
N LEU A 469 6.16 20.58 -47.08
CA LEU A 469 4.81 21.13 -47.31
C LEU A 469 4.58 21.44 -48.80
N ASN A 470 5.56 22.05 -49.46
CA ASN A 470 5.54 22.29 -50.91
C ASN A 470 5.47 20.98 -51.69
N ARG A 471 6.32 20.01 -51.37
CA ARG A 471 6.35 18.69 -52.05
C ARG A 471 5.02 17.93 -51.92
N LYS A 472 4.34 18.06 -50.78
CA LYS A 472 3.05 17.41 -50.53
C LYS A 472 1.84 18.24 -51.02
N ASN A 473 2.07 19.40 -51.64
CA ASN A 473 1.03 20.35 -52.05
C ASN A 473 0.06 20.73 -50.91
N LEU A 474 0.56 20.83 -49.68
CA LEU A 474 -0.24 21.19 -48.50
C LEU A 474 -0.26 22.71 -48.27
N CYS A 475 0.80 23.40 -48.67
CA CYS A 475 0.90 24.86 -48.69
C CYS A 475 1.84 25.27 -49.84
N SER A 476 1.53 26.37 -50.52
CA SER A 476 2.38 26.95 -51.58
C SER A 476 3.25 28.05 -50.99
N LEU A 477 4.52 27.75 -50.76
CA LEU A 477 5.52 28.67 -50.21
C LEU A 477 6.54 29.02 -51.29
N ASP A 478 6.76 30.33 -51.50
CA ASP A 478 7.83 30.82 -52.38
C ASP A 478 9.23 30.51 -51.80
N ASP A 479 10.25 30.52 -52.66
CA ASP A 479 11.65 30.36 -52.23
C ASP A 479 12.02 31.42 -51.18
N GLY A 480 12.52 30.95 -50.02
CA GLY A 480 12.90 31.83 -48.90
C GLY A 480 11.73 32.26 -47.99
N LYS A 481 10.57 31.60 -48.08
CA LYS A 481 9.46 31.72 -47.12
C LYS A 481 9.25 30.43 -46.34
N VAL A 482 8.92 30.56 -45.06
CA VAL A 482 8.58 29.45 -44.17
C VAL A 482 7.22 29.69 -43.52
N MET A 483 6.52 28.61 -43.20
CA MET A 483 5.32 28.65 -42.37
C MET A 483 5.69 28.31 -40.93
N ASP A 484 5.19 29.07 -39.97
CA ASP A 484 5.24 28.68 -38.56
C ASP A 484 4.19 27.59 -38.27
N PRO A 485 4.59 26.43 -37.69
CA PRO A 485 3.66 25.35 -37.34
C PRO A 485 2.56 25.70 -36.34
N ILE A 486 2.75 26.72 -35.50
CA ILE A 486 1.86 27.07 -34.38
C ILE A 486 0.80 28.09 -34.81
N ASP A 487 1.23 29.22 -35.37
CA ASP A 487 0.32 30.30 -35.79
C ASP A 487 -0.10 30.23 -37.27
N LYS A 488 0.56 29.36 -38.06
CA LYS A 488 0.32 29.10 -39.49
C LYS A 488 0.53 30.30 -40.40
N ASN A 489 1.16 31.36 -39.89
CA ASN A 489 1.56 32.51 -40.68
C ASN A 489 2.84 32.22 -41.47
N ILE A 490 3.00 32.93 -42.58
CA ILE A 490 4.15 32.80 -43.47
C ILE A 490 5.12 33.95 -43.23
N TYR A 491 6.38 33.62 -42.97
CA TYR A 491 7.45 34.57 -42.69
C TYR A 491 8.58 34.44 -43.71
N SER A 492 9.30 35.52 -43.98
CA SER A 492 10.48 35.48 -44.84
C SER A 492 11.73 35.14 -44.05
N GLU A 493 12.67 34.40 -44.66
CA GLU A 493 13.96 34.08 -44.04
C GLU A 493 14.79 35.32 -43.67
N SER A 494 14.56 36.46 -44.33
CA SER A 494 15.22 37.74 -44.01
C SER A 494 14.77 38.33 -42.67
N GLU A 495 13.63 37.88 -42.14
CA GLU A 495 13.05 38.35 -40.88
C GLU A 495 13.52 37.54 -39.67
N PHE A 496 14.34 36.50 -39.88
CA PHE A 496 14.82 35.64 -38.80
C PHE A 496 15.84 36.36 -37.92
N ILE A 497 15.68 36.23 -36.62
CA ILE A 497 16.66 36.69 -35.64
C ILE A 497 17.40 35.47 -35.10
N THR A 498 18.71 35.38 -35.33
CA THR A 498 19.54 34.31 -34.74
C THR A 498 19.64 34.52 -33.24
N MET A 499 19.29 33.48 -32.48
CA MET A 499 19.35 33.50 -31.02
C MET A 499 20.67 32.90 -30.54
N TYR A 500 21.16 33.35 -29.38
CA TYR A 500 22.31 32.77 -28.72
C TYR A 500 21.93 32.36 -27.30
N PRO A 501 22.40 31.21 -26.79
CA PRO A 501 22.18 30.83 -25.40
C PRO A 501 22.86 31.86 -24.49
N THR A 502 22.11 32.41 -23.55
CA THR A 502 22.58 33.37 -22.53
C THR A 502 22.94 32.68 -21.24
#